data_AF-X1FQL6-F1
#
_entry.id   AF-X1FQL6-F1
#
_cell.length_a   1.000
_cell.length_b   1.000
_cell.length_c   1.000
_cell.angle_alpha   90.00
_cell.angle_beta   90.00
_cell.angle_gamma   90.00
#
_symmetry.space_group_name_H-M   'P 1'
#
loop_
_entity.id
_entity.type
_entity.pdbx_description
1 polymer ?
#
loop_
_entity_poly.entity_id
_entity_poly.type
_entity_poly.pdbx_seq_one_letter_code
_entity_poly.pdbx_strand_id
1 'polypeptide(L)' 'MRKVKVRLNSNSYEVHIGSGIFDHTGHQLEENGFTGKVIIVTNPVVKKLYGNTLKQS' A
#
# COMPACT_ATOMS: atom_id res chain seq x y z
N MET A 1 -2.72 9.47 11.07
CA MET A 1 -2.84 9.06 9.65
C MET A 1 -3.43 10.21 8.87
N ARG A 2 -2.79 10.63 7.77
CA ARG A 2 -3.26 11.70 6.87
C ARG A 2 -3.64 11.08 5.53
N LYS A 3 -4.78 11.48 4.97
CA LYS A 3 -5.22 11.07 3.62
C LYS A 3 -5.19 12.27 2.68
N VAL A 4 -4.68 12.07 1.47
CA VAL A 4 -4.67 13.08 0.41
C VAL A 4 -5.30 12.48 -0.84
N LYS A 5 -6.40 13.07 -1.30
CA LYS A 5 -7.04 12.66 -2.56
C LYS A 5 -6.37 13.36 -3.73
N VAL A 6 -5.80 12.59 -4.64
CA VAL A 6 -5.18 13.08 -5.88
C VAL A 6 -6.13 12.83 -7.05
N ARG A 7 -6.26 13.81 -7.94
CA ARG A 7 -7.06 13.73 -9.16
C ARG A 7 -6.14 13.91 -10.37
N LEU A 8 -6.16 12.95 -11.30
CA LEU A 8 -5.40 12.96 -12.54
C LEU A 8 -6.36 12.67 -13.71
N ASN A 9 -6.80 13.72 -14.41
CA ASN A 9 -7.84 13.64 -15.44
C ASN A 9 -9.10 12.92 -14.92
N SER A 10 -9.50 11.82 -15.56
CA SER A 10 -10.64 10.98 -15.17
C SER A 10 -10.36 10.04 -14.00
N ASN A 11 -9.10 9.91 -13.58
CA ASN A 11 -8.70 8.99 -12.52
C ASN A 11 -8.49 9.72 -11.20
N SER A 12 -8.72 9.01 -10.09
CA SER A 12 -8.38 9.51 -8.76
C SER A 12 -7.92 8.39 -7.86
N TYR A 13 -7.03 8.71 -6.93
CA TYR A 13 -6.55 7.78 -5.92
C TYR A 13 -6.29 8.50 -4.60
N GLU A 14 -6.21 7.74 -3.52
CA GLU A 14 -5.85 8.24 -2.19
C GLU A 14 -4.39 7.94 -1.90
N VAL A 15 -3.68 8.93 -1.37
CA VAL A 15 -2.35 8.77 -0.78
C VAL A 15 -2.51 8.78 0.73
N HIS A 16 -2.22 7.65 1.37
CA HIS A 16 -2.20 7.52 2.82
C HIS A 16 -0.79 7.75 3.35
N ILE A 17 -0.66 8.64 4.34
CA ILE A 17 0.62 9.04 4.93
C ILE A 17 0.56 8.85 6.45
N GLY A 18 1.48 8.06 6.99
CA GLY A 18 1.60 7.79 8.41
C GLY A 18 2.73 6.83 8.73
N SER A 19 3.13 6.78 10.00
CA SER A 19 4.05 5.78 10.53
C SER A 19 3.39 4.39 10.58
N GLY A 20 4.16 3.33 10.36
CA GLY A 20 3.68 1.94 10.51
C GLY A 20 2.65 1.50 9.45
N ILE A 21 2.63 2.15 8.28
CA ILE A 21 1.58 1.91 7.28
C ILE A 21 1.70 0.54 6.58
N PHE A 22 2.90 -0.05 6.56
CA PHE A 22 3.09 -1.38 5.97
C PHE A 22 2.19 -2.42 6.63
N ASP A 23 2.08 -2.41 7.96
CA ASP A 23 1.26 -3.38 8.73
C ASP A 23 -0.25 -3.30 8.43
N HIS A 24 -0.71 -2.22 7.78
CA HIS A 24 -2.12 -1.98 7.47
C HIS A 24 -2.41 -2.04 5.96
N THR A 25 -1.42 -2.40 5.13
CA THR A 25 -1.55 -2.31 3.68
C THR A 25 -2.58 -3.30 3.13
N GLY A 26 -2.65 -4.53 3.64
CA GLY A 26 -3.66 -5.53 3.25
C GLY A 26 -5.08 -5.01 3.48
N HIS A 27 -5.36 -4.58 4.72
CA HIS A 27 -6.66 -3.99 5.09
C HIS A 27 -7.03 -2.79 4.20
N GLN A 28 -6.08 -1.91 3.90
CA GLN A 28 -6.34 -0.75 3.03
C GLN A 28 -6.68 -1.17 1.59
N LEU A 29 -6.07 -2.23 1.06
CA LEU A 29 -6.42 -2.76 -0.26
C LEU A 29 -7.85 -3.32 -0.26
N GLU A 30 -8.23 -4.07 0.78
CA GLU A 30 -9.58 -4.62 0.95
C GLU A 30 -10.64 -3.52 1.07
N GLU A 31 -10.39 -2.48 1.87
CA GLU A 31 -11.29 -1.32 2.01
C GLU A 31 -11.50 -0.60 0.66
N ASN A 32 -10.50 -0.63 -0.23
CA ASN A 32 -10.60 -0.07 -1.57
C ASN A 32 -11.19 -1.06 -2.60
N GLY A 33 -11.73 -2.20 -2.14
CA GLY A 33 -12.46 -3.17 -2.96
C GLY A 33 -11.58 -4.21 -3.66
N PHE A 34 -10.30 -4.32 -3.30
CA PHE A 34 -9.43 -5.35 -3.85
C PHE A 34 -9.66 -6.70 -3.17
N THR A 35 -9.93 -7.75 -3.95
CA THR A 35 -10.25 -9.11 -3.44
C THR A 35 -9.36 -10.21 -4.04
N GLY A 36 -8.28 -9.82 -4.73
CA GLY A 36 -7.44 -10.73 -5.51
C GLY A 36 -6.13 -11.13 -4.82
N LYS A 37 -5.21 -11.67 -5.63
CA LYS A 37 -3.82 -11.94 -5.21
C LYS A 37 -2.93 -10.75 -5.57
N VAL A 38 -2.02 -10.40 -4.67
CA VAL A 38 -1.04 -9.32 -4.86
C VAL A 38 0.35 -9.91 -5.16
N ILE A 39 1.10 -9.24 -6.04
CA ILE A 39 2.52 -9.51 -6.25
C ILE A 39 3.32 -8.29 -5.80
N ILE A 40 4.32 -8.49 -4.94
CA ILE A 40 5.23 -7.43 -4.49
C ILE A 40 6.42 -7.37 -5.46
N VAL A 41 6.55 -6.26 -6.16
CA VAL A 41 7.71 -5.96 -7.03
C VAL A 41 8.60 -4.94 -6.34
N THR A 42 9.87 -5.29 -6.11
CA THR A 42 10.83 -4.41 -5.44
C THR A 42 12.27 -4.82 -5.75
N ASN A 43 13.24 -4.00 -5.35
CA ASN A 43 14.66 -4.33 -5.48
C ASN A 43 15.20 -5.12 -4.26
N PRO A 44 16.38 -5.77 -4.36
CA PRO A 44 16.91 -6.59 -3.27
C PRO A 44 17.15 -5.84 -1.95
N VAL A 45 17.57 -4.57 -2.02
CA VAL A 45 17.88 -3.75 -0.84
C VAL A 45 16.61 -3.45 -0.06
N VAL A 46 15.58 -2.95 -0.74
CA VAL A 46 14.28 -2.62 -0.15
C VAL A 46 13.56 -3.87 0.34
N LYS A 47 13.67 -5.00 -0.39
CA LYS A 47 13.15 -6.30 0.05
C LYS A 47 13.71 -6.72 1.41
N LYS A 48 15.03 -6.57 1.62
CA LYS A 48 15.68 -6.93 2.89
C LYS A 48 15.18 -6.06 4.06
N LEU A 49 14.83 -4.80 3.79
CA LEU A 49 14.38 -3.86 4.82
C LEU A 49 12.89 -4.03 5.17
N TYR A 50 12.02 -4.20 4.18
CA TYR A 50 10.55 -4.07 4.38
C TYR A 50 9.72 -5.20 3.77
N GLY A 51 10.34 -6.10 2.99
CA GLY A 51 9.62 -7.10 2.22
C GLY A 51 8.83 -8.09 3.09
N ASN A 52 9.36 -8.47 4.25
CA ASN A 52 8.66 -9.37 5.18
C ASN A 52 7.49 -8.67 5.88
N THR A 53 7.70 -7.45 6.36
CA THR A 53 6.66 -6.63 7.00
C THR A 53 5.46 -6.43 6.06
N LEU A 54 5.71 -6.04 4.81
CA LEU A 54 4.65 -5.83 3.82
C LEU A 54 3.96 -7.14 3.37
N LYS A 55 4.65 -8.29 3.46
CA LYS A 55 4.06 -9.58 3.09
C LYS A 55 3.10 -10.11 4.18
N GLN A 56 3.25 -9.67 5.42
CA GLN A 56 2.48 -10.12 6.57
C GLN A 56 1.27 -9.23 6.88
N SER A 57 1.12 -8.12 6.16
CA SER A 57 0.06 -7.11 6.32
C SER A 57 -1.26 -7.47 5.66
#